data_AF-A0A5E8AG25-F1
#
_entry.id   AF-A0A5E8AG25-F1
#
_cell.length_a   1.000
_cell.length_b   1.000
_cell.length_c   1.000
_cell.angle_alpha   90.00
_cell.angle_beta   90.00
_cell.angle_gamma   90.00
#
_symmetry.space_group_name_H-M   'P 1'
#
loop_
_entity.id
_entity.type
_entity.pdbx_description
1 polymer ?
#
loop_
_entity_poly.entity_id
_entity_poly.type
_entity_poly.pdbx_seq_one_letter_code
_entity_poly.pdbx_strand_id
1 'polypeptide(L)' 'MLKTRMKRLIDSGERAVENLTKIETSITVLADNDLLDLADIFKAEPRTPIGDMAFLEMARRNISL' A
#
# COMPACT_ATOMS: atom_id res chain seq x y z
N MET A 1 17.75 25.49 16.76
CA MET A 1 16.48 24.74 16.91
C MET A 1 15.67 24.60 15.62
N LEU A 2 15.39 25.68 14.86
CA LEU A 2 14.58 25.60 13.63
C LEU A 2 15.15 24.64 12.55
N LYS A 3 16.45 24.75 12.26
CA LYS A 3 17.12 23.87 11.28
C LYS A 3 17.01 22.38 11.65
N THR A 4 17.21 22.05 12.93
CA THR A 4 17.08 20.67 13.45
C THR A 4 15.64 20.15 13.41
N ARG A 5 14.64 21.04 13.60
CA ARG A 5 13.22 20.67 13.46
C ARG A 5 12.86 20.39 12.00
N MET A 6 13.33 21.22 11.08
CA MET A 6 13.11 21.03 9.64
C MET A 6 13.72 19.71 9.14
N LYS A 7 14.98 19.44 9.54
CA LYS A 7 15.65 18.17 9.20
C LYS A 7 14.83 16.95 9.67
N ARG A 8 14.37 16.95 10.93
CA ARG A 8 13.54 15.85 11.45
C ARG A 8 12.22 15.65 10.71
N LEU A 9 11.60 16.73 10.22
CA LEU A 9 10.37 16.64 9.43
C LEU A 9 10.64 16.01 8.06
N ILE A 10 11.73 16.42 7.40
CA ILE A 10 12.18 15.83 6.13
C ILE A 10 12.50 14.34 6.33
N ASP A 11 13.34 14.01 7.32
CA ASP A 11 13.71 12.62 7.64
C ASP A 11 12.47 11.76 8.00
N SER A 12 11.43 12.36 8.58
CA SER A 12 10.16 11.67 8.85
C SER A 12 9.33 11.46 7.59
N GLY A 13 9.33 12.42 6.68
CA GLY A 13 8.65 12.30 5.38
C GLY A 13 9.30 11.24 4.50
N GLU A 14 10.63 11.24 4.40
CA GLU A 14 11.38 10.25 3.63
C GLU A 14 11.11 8.83 4.13
N ARG A 15 11.12 8.62 5.45
CA ARG A 15 10.78 7.31 6.04
C ARG A 15 9.33 6.91 5.79
N ALA A 16 8.39 7.86 5.81
CA ALA A 16 6.99 7.57 5.51
C ALA A 16 6.82 7.10 4.06
N VAL A 17 7.49 7.77 3.11
CA VAL A 17 7.50 7.38 1.69
C VAL A 17 8.14 6.01 1.51
N GLU A 18 9.29 5.77 2.13
CA GLU A 18 9.96 4.47 2.05
C GLU A 18 9.07 3.32 2.57
N ASN A 19 8.38 3.55 3.69
CA ASN A 19 7.45 2.57 4.25
C ASN A 19 6.24 2.35 3.33
N LEU A 20 5.72 3.39 2.69
CA LEU A 20 4.63 3.27 1.73
C LEU A 20 5.06 2.43 0.53
N THR A 21 6.22 2.69 -0.05
CA THR A 21 6.77 1.89 -1.15
C THR A 21 6.98 0.43 -0.76
N LYS A 22 7.42 0.15 0.48
CA LYS A 22 7.54 -1.23 0.99
C LYS A 22 6.19 -1.93 1.09
N ILE A 23 5.15 -1.23 1.55
CA ILE A 23 3.79 -1.77 1.63
C ILE A 23 3.26 -2.07 0.22
N GLU A 24 3.37 -1.12 -0.72
CA GLU A 24 2.96 -1.30 -2.11
C GLU A 24 3.68 -2.50 -2.73
N THR A 25 5.01 -2.56 -2.59
CA THR A 25 5.81 -3.70 -3.08
C THR A 25 5.34 -5.02 -2.47
N SER A 26 5.06 -5.04 -1.16
CA SER A 26 4.60 -6.24 -0.45
C SER A 26 3.27 -6.76 -1.01
N ILE A 27 2.34 -5.87 -1.39
CA ILE A 27 1.08 -6.25 -2.03
C ILE A 27 1.35 -6.82 -3.44
N THR A 28 2.23 -6.16 -4.22
CA THR A 28 2.51 -6.60 -5.61
C THR A 28 3.22 -7.94 -5.72
N VAL A 29 3.84 -8.45 -4.64
CA VAL A 29 4.53 -9.76 -4.62
C VAL A 29 3.71 -10.87 -3.97
N LEU A 30 2.50 -10.59 -3.48
CA LEU A 30 1.60 -11.62 -2.95
C LEU A 30 1.30 -12.68 -4.02
N ALA A 31 1.09 -13.92 -3.60
CA ALA A 31 0.52 -14.94 -4.48
C ALA A 31 -0.94 -14.60 -4.80
N ASP A 32 -1.47 -15.14 -5.89
CA ASP A 32 -2.83 -14.79 -6.34
C ASP A 32 -3.90 -15.10 -5.26
N ASN A 33 -3.78 -16.23 -4.56
CA ASN A 33 -4.71 -16.59 -3.46
C ASN A 33 -4.65 -15.57 -2.31
N ASP A 34 -3.44 -15.21 -1.86
CA ASP A 34 -3.27 -14.24 -0.77
C ASP A 34 -3.76 -12.84 -1.18
N LEU A 35 -3.59 -12.48 -2.45
CA LEU A 35 -4.10 -11.23 -3.02
C LEU A 35 -5.63 -11.21 -3.08
N LEU A 36 -6.26 -12.34 -3.45
CA LEU A 36 -7.71 -12.50 -3.40
C LEU A 36 -8.22 -12.39 -1.96
N ASP A 37 -7.59 -13.06 -1.00
CA ASP A 37 -7.96 -12.96 0.41
C ASP A 37 -7.85 -11.51 0.92
N LEU A 38 -6.77 -10.81 0.56
CA LEU A 38 -6.59 -9.40 0.91
C LEU A 38 -7.69 -8.52 0.30
N ALA A 39 -8.02 -8.72 -0.97
CA ALA A 39 -9.10 -7.98 -1.62
C ALA A 39 -10.46 -8.28 -0.99
N ASP A 40 -10.71 -9.53 -0.59
CA ASP A 40 -11.95 -9.93 0.08
C ASP A 40 -12.11 -9.24 1.44
N ILE A 41 -11.03 -9.15 2.22
CA ILE A 41 -10.99 -8.45 3.51
C ILE A 41 -11.34 -6.96 3.33
N PHE A 42 -10.84 -6.32 2.27
CA PHE A 42 -10.98 -4.88 2.03
C PHE A 42 -12.03 -4.50 0.97
N LYS A 43 -12.96 -5.41 0.62
CA LYS A 43 -13.97 -5.18 -0.43
C LYS A 43 -15.08 -4.18 -0.08
N ALA A 44 -15.20 -3.79 1.19
CA ALA A 44 -16.26 -2.89 1.65
C ALA A 44 -16.10 -1.49 1.05
N GLU A 45 -17.23 -0.88 0.65
CA GLU A 45 -17.26 0.49 0.12
C GLU A 45 -17.53 1.53 1.22
N PRO A 46 -16.87 2.69 1.23
CA PRO A 46 -15.82 3.09 0.28
C PRO A 46 -14.52 2.30 0.51
N ARG A 47 -13.88 1.82 -0.58
CA ARG A 47 -12.62 1.08 -0.47
C ARG A 47 -11.56 1.88 0.27
N THR A 48 -10.80 1.15 1.08
CA THR A 48 -9.59 1.70 1.71
C THR A 48 -8.46 1.75 0.69
N PRO A 49 -7.40 2.55 0.91
CA PRO A 49 -6.23 2.56 0.01
C PRO A 49 -5.59 1.19 -0.21
N ILE A 50 -5.59 0.32 0.82
CA ILE A 50 -5.08 -1.06 0.72
C ILE A 50 -6.00 -1.88 -0.19
N GLY A 51 -7.31 -1.72 -0.05
CA GLY A 51 -8.30 -2.31 -0.94
C GLY A 51 -8.05 -1.88 -2.39
N ASP A 52 -7.95 -0.59 -2.66
CA ASP A 52 -7.69 -0.08 -4.00
C ASP A 52 -6.41 -0.66 -4.61
N MET A 53 -5.31 -0.73 -3.83
CA MET A 53 -4.06 -1.35 -4.28
C MET A 53 -4.24 -2.84 -4.63
N ALA A 54 -4.96 -3.59 -3.80
CA ALA A 54 -5.23 -5.00 -4.07
C ALA A 54 -6.08 -5.20 -5.33
N PHE A 55 -7.17 -4.45 -5.49
CA PHE A 55 -8.03 -4.52 -6.68
C PHE A 55 -7.30 -4.08 -7.96
N LEU A 56 -6.42 -3.07 -7.88
CA LEU A 56 -5.57 -2.66 -9.01
C LEU A 56 -4.58 -3.76 -9.41
N GLU A 57 -3.95 -4.40 -8.44
CA GLU A 57 -3.02 -5.51 -8.71
C GLU A 57 -3.76 -6.73 -9.28
N MET A 58 -4.96 -7.05 -8.78
CA MET A 58 -5.81 -8.08 -9.35
C MET A 58 -6.18 -7.80 -10.81
N ALA A 59 -6.57 -6.55 -11.11
CA ALA A 59 -6.86 -6.12 -12.47
C ALA A 59 -5.62 -6.24 -13.37
N ARG A 60 -4.42 -5.89 -12.86
CA ARG A 60 -3.14 -6.05 -13.57
C ARG A 60 -2.86 -7.51 -13.91
N ARG A 61 -3.19 -8.44 -13.01
CA ARG A 61 -3.00 -9.89 -13.18
C ARG A 61 -4.16 -10.58 -13.90
N ASN A 62 -5.22 -9.84 -14.21
CA ASN A 62 -6.45 -10.36 -14.81
C ASN A 62 -7.09 -11.49 -13.98
N ILE A 63 -7.13 -11.30 -12.65
CA ILE A 63 -7.84 -12.15 -11.70
C ILE A 63 -8.97 -11.37 -11.04
N SER A 64 -10.02 -12.07 -10.59
CA SER A 64 -11.18 -11.47 -9.95
C SER A 64 -11.61 -12.27 -8.73
N LEU A 65 -12.27 -11.60 -7.78
CA LEU A 65 -12.99 -12.23 -6.67
C LEU A 65 -14.22 -13.00 -7.18
#